data_AF-A0A150GT32-F1
#
_entry.id   AF-A0A150GT32-F1
#
_cell.length_a   1.000
_cell.length_b   1.000
_cell.length_c   1.000
_cell.angle_alpha   90.00
_cell.angle_beta   90.00
_cell.angle_gamma   90.00
#
_symmetry.space_group_name_H-M   'P 1'
#
loop_
_entity.id
_entity.type
_entity.pdbx_description
1 polymer ?
#
loop_
_entity_poly.entity_id
_entity_poly.type
_entity_poly.pdbx_seq_one_letter_code
_entity_poly.pdbx_strand_id
1 'polypeptide(L)'
;MHPTPHQIVSPKREARLTLAEYQIIYDRLIAIFQTRPRDDWKKLIVFSKQWDQHATGVFDRIKELADAEADVDKKMALRKLFEGAAEPGSGAGMRRDTPGVNEEVSRYNRVLMKLAEAADDEWEAIVAAYRGDMQKPFFEHMQCLMAAAKDDPSRLDQLVLLNTRLIALISNHDAVAAEPEKLEKAAELYRDVLSSVGSLEDLDKKMAELASSGRIDPAFLQISAKAYGAARDTNMTKDEAKWVAYKMYRNARDYFDRQQPVEKRIIEYLLKVADPTERRNLLDQAVTPGPVRATETHDYMYSTPERLFLVIDNTLRAYHLMREGAAKNLNTPEAAVLPSKVRTMMELRDEIVRRYL
;
A
#
# COMPACT_ATOMS: atom_id res chain seq x y z
N MET A 1 -30.66 11.46 -42.80
CA MET A 1 -29.68 11.86 -41.76
C MET A 1 -29.13 10.59 -41.15
N HIS A 2 -27.93 10.18 -41.55
CA HIS A 2 -27.24 9.02 -40.99
C HIS A 2 -26.53 9.39 -39.68
N PRO A 3 -26.48 8.50 -38.68
CA PRO A 3 -25.76 8.76 -37.45
C PRO A 3 -24.25 8.60 -37.71
N THR A 4 -23.48 9.61 -37.29
CA THR A 4 -22.01 9.59 -37.33
C THR A 4 -21.46 8.61 -36.29
N PRO A 5 -20.41 7.83 -36.62
CA PRO A 5 -19.76 6.95 -35.65
C PRO A 5 -19.01 7.77 -34.60
N HIS A 6 -19.10 7.33 -33.34
CA HIS A 6 -18.55 8.00 -32.17
C HIS A 6 -17.05 8.29 -32.32
N GLN A 7 -16.70 9.57 -32.41
CA GLN A 7 -15.31 10.04 -32.44
C GLN A 7 -14.69 9.89 -31.05
N ILE A 8 -13.65 9.08 -30.92
CA ILE A 8 -12.82 9.00 -29.71
C ILE A 8 -11.79 10.12 -29.77
N VAL A 9 -11.82 11.04 -28.80
CA VAL A 9 -10.93 12.21 -28.72
C VAL A 9 -9.73 11.91 -27.81
N SER A 10 -8.51 12.13 -28.32
CA SER A 10 -7.24 11.92 -27.62
C SER A 10 -6.89 13.07 -26.64
N PRO A 11 -6.24 12.80 -25.48
CA PRO A 11 -5.91 13.81 -24.48
C PRO A 11 -4.54 14.48 -24.74
N LYS A 12 -4.60 15.54 -25.58
CA LYS A 12 -3.70 16.71 -25.74
C LYS A 12 -2.33 16.62 -26.46
N ARG A 13 -2.37 17.28 -27.64
CA ARG A 13 -1.41 18.19 -28.33
C ARG A 13 -0.04 17.63 -28.72
N GLU A 14 0.02 16.92 -29.84
CA GLU A 14 0.49 17.40 -31.16
C GLU A 14 0.32 16.25 -32.17
N ALA A 15 -0.27 16.51 -33.34
CA ALA A 15 -0.81 15.55 -34.32
C ALA A 15 -2.13 14.84 -33.91
N ARG A 16 -3.22 15.24 -34.57
CA ARG A 16 -4.46 14.45 -34.63
C ARG A 16 -4.19 13.30 -35.60
N LEU A 17 -3.72 12.17 -35.09
CA LEU A 17 -3.59 10.95 -35.89
C LEU A 17 -4.98 10.51 -36.36
N THR A 18 -5.07 10.12 -37.61
CA THR A 18 -6.25 9.51 -38.22
C THR A 18 -6.50 8.13 -37.61
N LEU A 19 -7.73 7.61 -37.73
CA LEU A 19 -8.08 6.27 -37.26
C LEU A 19 -7.18 5.18 -37.89
N ALA A 20 -6.81 5.36 -39.17
CA ALA A 20 -5.90 4.45 -39.87
C ALA A 20 -4.48 4.47 -39.28
N GLU A 21 -3.97 5.64 -38.87
CA GLU A 21 -2.66 5.74 -38.24
C GLU A 21 -2.65 5.11 -36.83
N TYR A 22 -3.75 5.24 -36.06
CA TYR A 22 -3.90 4.52 -34.80
C TYR A 22 -3.96 3.01 -34.99
N GLN A 23 -4.65 2.51 -36.02
CA GLN A 23 -4.69 1.08 -36.33
C GLN A 23 -3.29 0.53 -36.63
N ILE A 24 -2.43 1.27 -37.34
CA ILE A 24 -1.03 0.87 -37.58
C ILE A 24 -0.25 0.76 -36.26
N ILE A 25 -0.46 1.68 -35.33
CA ILE A 25 0.18 1.64 -34.01
C ILE A 25 -0.31 0.42 -33.22
N TYR A 26 -1.63 0.15 -33.22
CA TYR A 26 -2.20 -1.01 -32.55
C TYR A 26 -1.72 -2.33 -33.14
N ASP A 27 -1.68 -2.45 -34.47
CA ASP A 27 -1.18 -3.65 -35.15
C ASP A 27 0.29 -3.94 -34.78
N ARG A 28 1.13 -2.90 -34.62
CA ARG A 28 2.51 -3.05 -34.12
C ARG A 28 2.55 -3.51 -32.67
N LEU A 29 1.72 -2.93 -31.79
CA LEU A 29 1.65 -3.35 -30.39
C LEU A 29 1.20 -4.82 -30.28
N ILE A 30 0.18 -5.22 -31.04
CA ILE A 30 -0.31 -6.60 -31.11
C ILE A 30 0.80 -7.56 -31.51
N ALA A 31 1.57 -7.23 -32.56
CA ALA A 31 2.71 -8.04 -32.99
C ALA A 31 3.79 -8.20 -31.90
N ILE A 32 4.05 -7.15 -31.11
CA ILE A 32 4.97 -7.22 -29.96
C ILE A 32 4.42 -8.20 -28.90
N PHE A 33 3.14 -8.12 -28.55
CA PHE A 33 2.55 -9.05 -27.57
C PHE A 33 2.50 -10.50 -28.08
N GLN A 34 2.31 -10.72 -29.38
CA GLN A 34 2.31 -12.07 -29.98
C GLN A 34 3.69 -12.74 -29.96
N THR A 35 4.77 -11.96 -30.05
CA THR A 35 6.15 -12.47 -30.10
C THR A 35 6.79 -12.63 -28.73
N ARG A 36 6.23 -11.99 -27.70
CA ARG A 36 6.77 -11.97 -26.34
C ARG A 36 6.07 -12.97 -25.43
N PRO A 37 6.80 -13.64 -24.53
CA PRO A 37 6.18 -14.54 -23.55
C PRO A 37 5.26 -13.75 -22.61
N ARG A 38 4.22 -14.41 -22.08
CA ARG A 38 3.23 -13.78 -21.18
C ARG A 38 3.87 -13.09 -19.97
N ASP A 39 4.94 -13.66 -19.43
CA ASP A 39 5.67 -13.12 -18.28
C ASP A 39 6.28 -11.73 -18.55
N ASP A 40 6.57 -11.41 -19.82
CA ASP A 40 7.10 -10.11 -20.22
C ASP A 40 5.99 -9.08 -20.48
N TRP A 41 4.74 -9.49 -20.63
CA TRP A 41 3.63 -8.58 -20.95
C TRP A 41 3.44 -7.51 -19.87
N LYS A 42 3.58 -7.91 -18.59
CA LYS A 42 3.51 -6.99 -17.46
C LYS A 42 4.57 -5.89 -17.53
N LYS A 43 5.80 -6.25 -17.91
CA LYS A 43 6.88 -5.28 -18.12
C LYS A 43 6.50 -4.34 -19.27
N LEU A 44 6.11 -4.88 -20.43
CA LEU A 44 5.74 -4.06 -21.60
C LEU A 44 4.67 -3.02 -21.26
N ILE A 45 3.66 -3.42 -20.48
CA ILE A 45 2.62 -2.53 -19.99
C ILE A 45 3.20 -1.45 -19.06
N VAL A 46 3.96 -1.84 -18.04
CA VAL A 46 4.51 -0.90 -17.04
C VAL A 46 5.53 0.08 -17.62
N PHE A 47 6.37 -0.34 -18.56
CA PHE A 47 7.37 0.52 -19.21
C PHE A 47 6.73 1.48 -20.22
N SER A 48 5.50 1.23 -20.66
CA SER A 48 4.81 2.08 -21.63
C SER A 48 4.10 3.25 -20.95
N LYS A 49 4.58 4.47 -21.22
CA LYS A 49 3.98 5.71 -20.70
C LYS A 49 2.57 6.00 -21.24
N GLN A 50 2.20 5.37 -22.35
CA GLN A 50 0.94 5.66 -23.06
C GLN A 50 0.00 4.45 -23.07
N TRP A 51 0.33 3.38 -22.33
CA TRP A 51 -0.47 2.16 -22.35
C TRP A 51 -1.94 2.41 -21.98
N ASP A 52 -2.20 3.17 -20.91
CA ASP A 52 -3.56 3.50 -20.46
C ASP A 52 -4.41 4.20 -21.54
N GLN A 53 -3.77 4.91 -22.47
CA GLN A 53 -4.43 5.61 -23.57
C GLN A 53 -4.72 4.71 -24.77
N HIS A 54 -3.95 3.64 -24.94
CA HIS A 54 -4.01 2.76 -26.11
C HIS A 54 -4.61 1.39 -25.81
N ALA A 55 -4.65 0.95 -24.54
CA ALA A 55 -5.05 -0.39 -24.14
C ALA A 55 -6.41 -0.78 -24.75
N THR A 56 -7.43 0.07 -24.59
CA THR A 56 -8.77 -0.18 -25.16
C THR A 56 -8.74 -0.33 -26.67
N GLY A 57 -8.05 0.57 -27.38
CA GLY A 57 -7.94 0.50 -28.84
C GLY A 57 -7.17 -0.72 -29.34
N VAL A 58 -6.13 -1.15 -28.61
CA VAL A 58 -5.40 -2.39 -28.88
C VAL A 58 -6.32 -3.60 -28.71
N PHE A 59 -7.11 -3.66 -27.63
CA PHE A 59 -8.04 -4.76 -27.39
C PHE A 59 -9.16 -4.82 -28.43
N ASP A 60 -9.77 -3.69 -28.77
CA ASP A 60 -10.78 -3.60 -29.83
C ASP A 60 -10.20 -4.06 -31.17
N ARG A 61 -8.96 -3.66 -31.48
CA ARG A 61 -8.27 -4.08 -32.70
C ARG A 61 -7.98 -5.57 -32.74
N ILE A 62 -7.55 -6.19 -31.63
CA ILE A 62 -7.35 -7.66 -31.56
C ILE A 62 -8.66 -8.38 -31.85
N LYS A 63 -9.78 -7.88 -31.31
CA LYS A 63 -11.11 -8.45 -31.52
C LYS A 63 -11.55 -8.34 -32.98
N GLU A 64 -11.39 -7.16 -33.60
CA GLU A 64 -11.66 -6.96 -35.03
C GLU A 64 -10.85 -7.94 -35.90
N LEU A 65 -9.55 -8.08 -35.64
CA LEU A 65 -8.68 -8.99 -36.38
C LEU A 65 -9.10 -10.46 -36.18
N ALA A 66 -9.47 -10.86 -34.96
CA ALA A 66 -9.92 -12.22 -34.69
C ALA A 66 -11.27 -12.56 -35.35
N ASP A 67 -12.17 -11.58 -35.46
CA ASP A 67 -13.48 -11.78 -36.08
C ASP A 67 -13.39 -11.83 -37.61
N ALA A 68 -12.47 -11.07 -38.21
CA ALA A 68 -12.19 -11.06 -39.65
C ALA A 68 -11.29 -12.23 -40.13
N GLU A 69 -10.55 -12.89 -39.23
CA GLU A 69 -9.65 -13.99 -39.57
C GLU A 69 -10.41 -15.28 -39.93
N ALA A 70 -10.08 -15.85 -41.08
CA ALA A 70 -10.68 -17.08 -41.61
C ALA A 70 -9.90 -18.34 -41.16
N ASP A 71 -8.61 -18.19 -40.91
CA ASP A 71 -7.75 -19.25 -40.39
C ASP A 71 -8.05 -19.51 -38.90
N VAL A 72 -8.53 -20.73 -38.60
CA VAL A 72 -8.95 -21.12 -37.25
C VAL A 72 -7.81 -21.03 -36.24
N ASP A 73 -6.59 -21.38 -36.63
CA ASP A 73 -5.43 -21.40 -35.74
C ASP A 73 -4.98 -19.97 -35.39
N LYS A 74 -4.95 -19.08 -36.40
CA LYS A 74 -4.63 -17.66 -36.19
C LYS A 74 -5.70 -16.94 -35.38
N LYS A 75 -6.97 -17.24 -35.64
CA LYS A 75 -8.11 -16.74 -34.87
C LYS A 75 -8.03 -17.16 -33.41
N MET A 76 -7.72 -18.42 -33.13
CA MET A 76 -7.52 -18.90 -31.76
C MET A 76 -6.31 -18.22 -31.08
N ALA A 77 -5.22 -17.97 -31.79
CA ALA A 77 -4.06 -17.26 -31.24
C ALA A 77 -4.40 -15.81 -30.84
N LEU A 78 -5.14 -15.08 -31.68
CA LEU A 78 -5.61 -13.72 -31.39
C LEU A 78 -6.59 -13.69 -30.21
N ARG A 79 -7.51 -14.66 -30.12
CA ARG A 79 -8.41 -14.78 -28.97
C ARG A 79 -7.67 -15.08 -27.67
N LYS A 80 -6.65 -15.96 -27.70
CA LYS A 80 -5.79 -16.21 -26.53
C LYS A 80 -5.01 -14.97 -26.10
N LEU A 81 -4.53 -14.17 -27.05
CA LEU A 81 -3.87 -12.88 -26.79
C LEU A 81 -4.83 -11.90 -26.10
N PHE A 82 -6.02 -11.72 -26.69
CA PHE A 82 -7.07 -10.89 -26.13
C PHE A 82 -7.44 -11.35 -24.71
N GLU A 83 -7.76 -12.63 -24.52
CA GLU A 83 -8.14 -13.19 -23.21
C GLU A 83 -7.00 -13.12 -22.18
N GLY A 84 -5.74 -13.25 -22.60
CA GLY A 84 -4.60 -13.19 -21.68
C GLY A 84 -4.26 -11.76 -21.25
N ALA A 85 -4.61 -10.76 -22.07
CA ALA A 85 -4.27 -9.38 -21.83
C ALA A 85 -5.46 -8.51 -21.37
N ALA A 86 -6.70 -8.83 -21.75
CA ALA A 86 -7.91 -8.04 -21.52
C ALA A 86 -8.67 -8.43 -20.24
N GLU A 87 -9.64 -7.59 -19.85
CA GLU A 87 -10.48 -7.76 -18.66
C GLU A 87 -11.57 -8.85 -18.85
N PRO A 88 -11.90 -9.62 -17.79
CA PRO A 88 -13.01 -10.56 -17.77
C PRO A 88 -14.33 -9.81 -17.94
N GLY A 89 -15.08 -10.15 -18.99
CA GLY A 89 -16.36 -9.50 -19.33
C GLY A 89 -16.34 -8.66 -20.61
N SER A 90 -15.18 -8.49 -21.26
CA SER A 90 -15.02 -7.77 -22.54
C SER A 90 -15.59 -8.50 -23.79
N GLY A 91 -16.34 -9.59 -23.60
CA GLY A 91 -17.22 -10.16 -24.63
C GLY A 91 -16.74 -11.43 -25.35
N ALA A 92 -15.77 -12.17 -24.81
CA ALA A 92 -15.45 -13.53 -25.27
C ALA A 92 -15.78 -14.55 -24.18
N GLY A 93 -16.72 -15.46 -24.48
CA GLY A 93 -17.19 -16.47 -23.56
C GLY A 93 -16.12 -17.52 -23.24
N MET A 94 -15.44 -17.36 -22.11
CA MET A 94 -15.14 -18.43 -21.16
C MET A 94 -14.71 -17.78 -19.85
N ARG A 95 -15.44 -18.04 -18.77
CA ARG A 95 -15.11 -17.56 -17.42
C ARG A 95 -13.79 -18.24 -17.02
N ARG A 96 -12.64 -17.55 -17.14
CA ARG A 96 -11.39 -18.01 -16.53
C ARG A 96 -11.32 -17.52 -15.09
N ASP A 97 -10.73 -18.35 -14.24
CA ASP A 97 -10.42 -18.03 -12.85
C ASP A 97 -9.24 -17.06 -12.72
N THR A 98 -8.51 -16.79 -13.82
CA THR A 98 -7.32 -15.92 -13.82
C THR A 98 -7.57 -14.62 -14.59
N PRO A 99 -7.40 -13.44 -13.97
CA PRO A 99 -7.51 -12.14 -14.62
C PRO A 99 -6.47 -11.94 -15.73
N GLY A 100 -6.77 -11.05 -16.69
CA GLY A 100 -5.82 -10.68 -17.74
C GLY A 100 -4.69 -9.79 -17.19
N VAL A 101 -3.54 -9.77 -17.85
CA VAL A 101 -2.35 -9.02 -17.36
C VAL A 101 -2.64 -7.51 -17.20
N ASN A 102 -3.45 -6.91 -18.09
CA ASN A 102 -3.86 -5.50 -17.95
C ASN A 102 -4.73 -5.25 -16.71
N GLU A 103 -5.64 -6.18 -16.41
CA GLU A 103 -6.50 -6.09 -15.24
C GLU A 103 -5.70 -6.25 -13.95
N GLU A 104 -4.75 -7.19 -13.92
CA GLU A 104 -3.85 -7.39 -12.78
C GLU A 104 -3.05 -6.12 -12.50
N VAL A 105 -2.42 -5.54 -13.53
CA VAL A 105 -1.68 -4.28 -13.43
C VAL A 105 -2.60 -3.15 -12.96
N SER A 106 -3.79 -3.02 -13.55
CA SER A 106 -4.78 -2.01 -13.16
C SER A 106 -5.21 -2.17 -11.70
N ARG A 107 -5.47 -3.40 -11.26
CA ARG A 107 -5.84 -3.72 -9.87
C ARG A 107 -4.74 -3.32 -8.91
N TYR A 108 -3.48 -3.66 -9.19
CA TYR A 108 -2.35 -3.28 -8.34
C TYR A 108 -2.12 -1.77 -8.32
N ASN A 109 -2.22 -1.10 -9.48
CA ASN A 109 -2.14 0.36 -9.56
C ASN A 109 -3.25 1.05 -8.75
N ARG A 110 -4.48 0.52 -8.76
CA ARG A 110 -5.58 1.04 -7.93
C ARG A 110 -5.25 0.97 -6.43
N VAL A 111 -4.67 -0.14 -5.96
CA VAL A 111 -4.24 -0.27 -4.55
C VAL A 111 -3.14 0.75 -4.22
N LEU A 112 -2.17 0.93 -5.12
CA LEU A 112 -1.09 1.92 -4.94
C LEU A 112 -1.61 3.36 -4.94
N MET A 113 -2.58 3.69 -5.79
CA MET A 113 -3.24 5.00 -5.79
C MET A 113 -3.95 5.26 -4.46
N LYS A 114 -4.71 4.28 -3.94
CA LYS A 114 -5.36 4.39 -2.63
C LYS A 114 -4.36 4.66 -1.50
N LEU A 115 -3.19 4.03 -1.54
CA LEU A 115 -2.13 4.25 -0.56
C LEU A 115 -1.49 5.63 -0.69
N ALA A 116 -1.35 6.13 -1.92
CA ALA A 116 -0.79 7.45 -2.20
C ALA A 116 -1.73 8.60 -1.81
N GLU A 117 -3.05 8.39 -1.92
CA GLU A 117 -4.07 9.38 -1.58
C GLU A 117 -4.44 9.37 -0.09
N ALA A 118 -4.23 8.25 0.60
CA ALA A 118 -4.61 8.11 2.00
C ALA A 118 -3.61 8.74 2.97
N ALA A 119 -4.13 9.21 4.11
CA ALA A 119 -3.29 9.66 5.20
C ALA A 119 -2.44 8.50 5.76
N ASP A 120 -1.27 8.83 6.31
CA ASP A 120 -0.32 7.85 6.82
C ASP A 120 -0.93 6.86 7.83
N ASP A 121 -1.88 7.33 8.61
CA ASP A 121 -2.56 6.58 9.65
C ASP A 121 -3.73 5.74 9.15
N GLU A 122 -4.03 5.74 7.85
CA GLU A 122 -5.08 4.90 7.24
C GLU A 122 -4.51 3.69 6.49
N TRP A 123 -3.18 3.59 6.37
CA TRP A 123 -2.53 2.53 5.60
C TRP A 123 -2.84 1.13 6.15
N GLU A 124 -3.00 0.98 7.47
CA GLU A 124 -3.39 -0.30 8.08
C GLU A 124 -4.78 -0.75 7.63
N ALA A 125 -5.73 0.18 7.51
CA ALA A 125 -7.06 -0.12 7.01
C ALA A 125 -7.06 -0.52 5.54
N ILE A 126 -6.20 0.12 4.72
CA ILE A 126 -6.00 -0.26 3.32
C ILE A 126 -5.40 -1.66 3.23
N VAL A 127 -4.33 -1.93 3.99
CA VAL A 127 -3.70 -3.24 4.01
C VAL A 127 -4.69 -4.30 4.46
N ALA A 128 -5.48 -4.06 5.51
CA ALA A 128 -6.48 -5.01 5.99
C ALA A 128 -7.58 -5.30 4.95
N ALA A 129 -8.01 -4.29 4.18
CA ALA A 129 -9.04 -4.44 3.14
C ALA A 129 -8.51 -5.14 1.88
N TYR A 130 -7.27 -4.84 1.47
CA TYR A 130 -6.67 -5.28 0.21
C TYR A 130 -5.58 -6.34 0.37
N ARG A 131 -5.44 -6.93 1.56
CA ARG A 131 -4.40 -7.94 1.84
C ARG A 131 -4.42 -9.08 0.83
N GLY A 132 -5.60 -9.48 0.37
CA GLY A 132 -5.78 -10.52 -0.66
C GLY A 132 -5.09 -10.20 -1.99
N ASP A 133 -5.04 -8.92 -2.38
CA ASP A 133 -4.36 -8.46 -3.59
C ASP A 133 -2.85 -8.26 -3.39
N MET A 134 -2.42 -7.97 -2.16
CA MET A 134 -1.02 -7.73 -1.79
C MET A 134 -0.23 -9.04 -1.58
N GLN A 135 -0.27 -9.92 -2.57
CA GLN A 135 0.49 -11.17 -2.59
C GLN A 135 1.77 -11.03 -3.42
N LYS A 136 2.52 -12.13 -3.59
CA LYS A 136 3.76 -12.15 -4.39
C LYS A 136 3.65 -11.42 -5.75
N PRO A 137 2.59 -11.59 -6.56
CA PRO A 137 2.51 -10.91 -7.86
C PRO A 137 2.37 -9.38 -7.76
N PHE A 138 1.81 -8.85 -6.67
CA PHE A 138 1.79 -7.41 -6.39
C PHE A 138 3.21 -6.88 -6.12
N PHE A 139 4.04 -7.62 -5.39
CA PHE A 139 5.42 -7.21 -5.13
C PHE A 139 6.30 -7.31 -6.37
N GLU A 140 6.07 -8.30 -7.24
CA GLU A 140 6.69 -8.35 -8.56
C GLU A 140 6.28 -7.14 -9.42
N HIS A 141 5.05 -6.62 -9.24
CA HIS A 141 4.60 -5.38 -9.90
C HIS A 141 5.34 -4.16 -9.38
N MET A 142 5.49 -4.05 -8.05
CA MET A 142 6.29 -3.00 -7.42
C MET A 142 7.74 -3.00 -7.92
N GLN A 143 8.35 -4.17 -8.06
CA GLN A 143 9.71 -4.30 -8.62
C GLN A 143 9.76 -3.83 -10.08
N CYS A 144 8.75 -4.13 -10.89
CA CYS A 144 8.67 -3.63 -12.27
C CYS A 144 8.59 -2.09 -12.31
N LEU A 145 7.77 -1.49 -11.45
CA LEU A 145 7.66 -0.03 -11.33
C LEU A 145 9.00 0.61 -10.91
N MET A 146 9.70 0.01 -9.94
CA MET A 146 11.01 0.47 -9.50
C MET A 146 12.05 0.37 -10.63
N ALA A 147 12.05 -0.74 -11.39
CA ALA A 147 12.93 -0.90 -12.54
C ALA A 147 12.63 0.13 -13.65
N ALA A 148 11.36 0.45 -13.88
CA ALA A 148 10.95 1.49 -14.83
C ALA A 148 11.29 2.91 -14.35
N ALA A 149 11.44 3.13 -13.05
CA ALA A 149 11.83 4.40 -12.45
C ALA A 149 13.35 4.56 -12.26
N LYS A 150 14.18 3.65 -12.78
CA LYS A 150 15.64 3.66 -12.55
C LYS A 150 16.32 4.98 -12.95
N ASP A 151 15.81 5.63 -14.00
CA ASP A 151 16.36 6.90 -14.50
C ASP A 151 15.75 8.14 -13.81
N ASP A 152 14.85 7.96 -12.85
CA ASP A 152 14.23 9.01 -12.02
C ASP A 152 14.46 8.72 -10.53
N PRO A 153 15.56 9.24 -9.94
CA PRO A 153 15.95 8.93 -8.57
C PRO A 153 14.88 9.30 -7.53
N SER A 154 14.17 10.41 -7.72
CA SER A 154 13.12 10.87 -6.80
C SER A 154 11.96 9.88 -6.77
N ARG A 155 11.48 9.47 -7.94
CA ARG A 155 10.40 8.50 -8.06
C ARG A 155 10.82 7.12 -7.56
N LEU A 156 12.06 6.71 -7.82
CA LEU A 156 12.60 5.45 -7.31
C LEU A 156 12.60 5.43 -5.78
N ASP A 157 13.09 6.50 -5.13
CA ASP A 157 13.13 6.61 -3.67
C ASP A 157 11.73 6.55 -3.06
N GLN A 158 10.73 7.20 -3.69
CA GLN A 158 9.33 7.13 -3.26
C GLN A 158 8.79 5.69 -3.33
N LEU A 159 9.04 4.98 -4.43
CA LEU A 159 8.60 3.59 -4.60
C LEU A 159 9.29 2.64 -3.61
N VAL A 160 10.58 2.83 -3.34
CA VAL A 160 11.34 2.06 -2.35
C VAL A 160 10.76 2.25 -0.95
N LEU A 161 10.48 3.50 -0.56
CA LEU A 161 9.92 3.82 0.75
C LEU A 161 8.52 3.22 0.91
N LEU A 162 7.67 3.37 -0.12
CA LEU A 162 6.34 2.79 -0.15
C LEU A 162 6.40 1.26 -0.01
N ASN A 163 7.25 0.59 -0.80
CA ASN A 163 7.42 -0.85 -0.75
C ASN A 163 7.89 -1.33 0.63
N THR A 164 8.87 -0.65 1.21
CA THR A 164 9.42 -0.99 2.53
C THR A 164 8.34 -0.90 3.61
N ARG A 165 7.57 0.18 3.60
CA ARG A 165 6.49 0.39 4.56
C ARG A 165 5.38 -0.65 4.40
N LEU A 166 4.99 -0.98 3.17
CA LEU A 166 3.99 -2.01 2.91
C LEU A 166 4.42 -3.39 3.42
N ILE A 167 5.68 -3.78 3.18
CA ILE A 167 6.21 -5.06 3.69
C ILE A 167 6.12 -5.09 5.22
N ALA A 168 6.44 -4.00 5.90
CA ALA A 168 6.34 -3.92 7.36
C ALA A 168 4.89 -4.07 7.85
N LEU A 169 3.95 -3.33 7.25
CA LEU A 169 2.53 -3.38 7.61
C LEU A 169 1.92 -4.76 7.34
N ILE A 170 2.23 -5.36 6.20
CA ILE A 170 1.74 -6.70 5.84
C ILE A 170 2.30 -7.75 6.79
N SER A 171 3.58 -7.68 7.13
CA SER A 171 4.17 -8.66 8.05
C SER A 171 3.54 -8.56 9.44
N ASN A 172 3.25 -7.35 9.91
CA ASN A 172 2.53 -7.15 11.18
C ASN A 172 1.10 -7.70 11.10
N HIS A 173 0.38 -7.38 10.02
CA HIS A 173 -0.97 -7.89 9.76
C HIS A 173 -1.00 -9.42 9.69
N ASP A 174 -0.02 -10.05 9.04
CA ASP A 174 0.06 -11.50 8.89
C ASP A 174 0.48 -12.19 10.18
N ALA A 175 1.37 -11.58 10.96
CA ALA A 175 1.76 -12.10 12.27
C ALA A 175 0.57 -12.18 13.22
N VAL A 176 -0.28 -11.15 13.23
CA VAL A 176 -1.52 -11.15 14.02
C VAL A 176 -2.56 -12.08 13.41
N ALA A 177 -2.65 -12.17 12.07
CA ALA A 177 -3.54 -13.11 11.39
C ALA A 177 -3.19 -14.59 11.61
N ALA A 178 -1.94 -14.89 11.98
CA ALA A 178 -1.52 -16.22 12.39
C ALA A 178 -2.10 -16.66 13.75
N GLU A 179 -2.76 -15.75 14.49
CA GLU A 179 -3.39 -16.01 15.78
C GLU A 179 -4.94 -15.92 15.69
N PRO A 180 -5.62 -16.89 15.04
CA PRO A 180 -7.05 -16.79 14.73
C PRO A 180 -7.92 -16.66 16.00
N GLU A 181 -7.55 -17.32 17.10
CA GLU A 181 -8.30 -17.23 18.36
C GLU A 181 -8.29 -15.82 18.97
N LYS A 182 -7.17 -15.09 18.84
CA LYS A 182 -7.09 -13.69 19.30
C LYS A 182 -7.94 -12.79 18.42
N LEU A 183 -7.92 -13.01 17.10
CA LEU A 183 -8.76 -12.27 16.16
C LEU A 183 -10.26 -12.51 16.40
N GLU A 184 -10.68 -13.73 16.70
CA GLU A 184 -12.08 -14.05 17.01
C GLU A 184 -12.54 -13.31 18.27
N LYS A 185 -11.76 -13.36 19.36
CA LYS A 185 -12.02 -12.63 20.60
C LYS A 185 -12.05 -11.12 20.41
N ALA A 186 -11.13 -10.59 19.59
CA ALA A 186 -11.10 -9.18 19.24
C ALA A 186 -12.33 -8.77 18.41
N ALA A 187 -12.81 -9.64 17.52
CA ALA A 187 -14.02 -9.43 16.75
C ALA A 187 -15.29 -9.46 17.62
N GLU A 188 -15.36 -10.37 18.58
CA GLU A 188 -16.41 -10.40 19.60
C GLU A 188 -16.42 -9.12 20.42
N LEU A 189 -15.26 -8.68 20.91
CA LEU A 189 -15.10 -7.44 21.65
C LEU A 189 -15.53 -6.22 20.81
N TYR A 190 -15.13 -6.17 19.54
CA TYR A 190 -15.52 -5.11 18.63
C TYR A 190 -17.05 -5.04 18.45
N ARG A 191 -17.72 -6.19 18.28
CA ARG A 191 -19.18 -6.28 18.19
C ARG A 191 -19.87 -5.88 19.50
N ASP A 192 -19.30 -6.27 20.65
CA ASP A 192 -19.80 -5.90 21.98
C ASP A 192 -19.75 -4.38 22.20
N VAL A 193 -18.65 -3.73 21.82
CA VAL A 193 -18.57 -2.25 21.88
C VAL A 193 -19.65 -1.62 21.00
N LEU A 194 -19.82 -2.08 19.76
CA LEU A 194 -20.86 -1.53 18.88
C LEU A 194 -22.28 -1.76 19.41
N SER A 195 -22.53 -2.87 20.10
CA SER A 195 -23.88 -3.20 20.61
C SER A 195 -24.21 -2.50 21.93
N SER A 196 -23.18 -2.13 22.71
CA SER A 196 -23.32 -1.55 24.05
C SER A 196 -23.38 -0.02 24.05
N VAL A 197 -23.09 0.61 22.92
CA VAL A 197 -22.94 2.05 22.80
C VAL A 197 -24.18 2.67 22.15
N GLY A 198 -24.83 3.61 22.85
CA GLY A 198 -26.00 4.36 22.33
C GLY A 198 -25.66 5.75 21.79
N SER A 199 -24.47 6.27 22.11
CA SER A 199 -24.01 7.59 21.71
C SER A 199 -22.50 7.62 21.49
N LEU A 200 -21.99 8.71 20.92
CA LEU A 200 -20.56 8.83 20.65
C LEU A 200 -19.71 9.11 21.88
N GLU A 201 -20.31 9.72 22.89
CA GLU A 201 -19.66 9.90 24.19
C GLU A 201 -19.52 8.55 24.89
N ASP A 202 -20.51 7.67 24.76
CA ASP A 202 -20.43 6.31 25.31
C ASP A 202 -19.34 5.50 24.61
N LEU A 203 -19.15 5.69 23.29
CA LEU A 203 -18.06 5.07 22.54
C LEU A 203 -16.70 5.50 23.09
N ASP A 204 -16.49 6.81 23.29
CA ASP A 204 -15.22 7.34 23.75
C ASP A 204 -14.88 6.84 25.17
N LYS A 205 -15.89 6.81 26.07
CA LYS A 205 -15.75 6.23 27.41
C LYS A 205 -15.40 4.75 27.34
N LYS A 206 -16.11 3.98 26.52
CA LYS A 206 -15.88 2.53 26.38
C LYS A 206 -14.48 2.24 25.83
N MET A 207 -14.03 3.01 24.85
CA MET A 207 -12.69 2.89 24.29
C MET A 207 -11.61 3.23 25.33
N ALA A 208 -11.83 4.24 26.18
CA ALA A 208 -10.92 4.54 27.29
C ALA A 208 -10.84 3.40 28.32
N GLU A 209 -11.96 2.76 28.66
CA GLU A 209 -12.00 1.57 29.53
C GLU A 209 -11.25 0.38 28.92
N LEU A 210 -11.39 0.16 27.61
CA LEU A 210 -10.65 -0.90 26.90
C LEU A 210 -9.14 -0.60 26.88
N ALA A 211 -8.76 0.65 26.69
CA ALA A 211 -7.37 1.07 26.72
C ALA A 211 -6.74 0.84 28.10
N SER A 212 -7.42 1.24 29.18
CA SER A 212 -6.91 1.11 30.55
C SER A 212 -6.82 -0.34 31.03
N SER A 213 -7.68 -1.22 30.49
CA SER A 213 -7.62 -2.67 30.73
C SER A 213 -6.67 -3.43 29.81
N GLY A 214 -5.93 -2.74 28.93
CA GLY A 214 -4.98 -3.36 28.01
C GLY A 214 -5.62 -4.22 26.92
N ARG A 215 -6.91 -4.00 26.63
CA ARG A 215 -7.70 -4.79 25.66
C ARG A 215 -7.67 -4.23 24.24
N ILE A 216 -7.03 -3.08 24.04
CA ILE A 216 -6.68 -2.54 22.72
C ILE A 216 -5.32 -3.13 22.32
N ASP A 217 -5.35 -4.39 21.93
CA ASP A 217 -4.17 -5.14 21.50
C ASP A 217 -4.02 -5.10 19.95
N PRO A 218 -2.93 -5.65 19.37
CA PRO A 218 -2.76 -5.68 17.92
C PRO A 218 -3.90 -6.36 17.16
N ALA A 219 -4.55 -7.36 17.77
CA ALA A 219 -5.70 -8.05 17.17
C ALA A 219 -6.93 -7.13 17.09
N PHE A 220 -7.23 -6.39 18.16
CA PHE A 220 -8.29 -5.39 18.17
C PHE A 220 -8.03 -4.25 17.18
N LEU A 221 -6.78 -3.77 17.09
CA LEU A 221 -6.40 -2.79 16.08
C LEU A 221 -6.64 -3.31 14.66
N GLN A 222 -6.24 -4.56 14.35
CA GLN A 222 -6.46 -5.15 13.03
C GLN A 222 -7.94 -5.34 12.69
N ILE A 223 -8.77 -5.77 13.66
CA ILE A 223 -10.22 -5.89 13.46
C ILE A 223 -10.86 -4.53 13.18
N SER A 224 -10.50 -3.50 13.96
CA SER A 224 -11.02 -2.15 13.73
C SER A 224 -10.57 -1.57 12.38
N ALA A 225 -9.31 -1.78 12.00
CA ALA A 225 -8.78 -1.39 10.68
C ALA A 225 -9.53 -2.09 9.54
N LYS A 226 -9.80 -3.40 9.67
CA LYS A 226 -10.57 -4.19 8.70
C LYS A 226 -12.01 -3.69 8.58
N ALA A 227 -12.66 -3.40 9.70
CA ALA A 227 -14.03 -2.89 9.73
C ALA A 227 -14.13 -1.51 9.06
N TYR A 228 -13.20 -0.59 9.36
CA TYR A 228 -13.14 0.71 8.72
C TYR A 228 -12.82 0.61 7.23
N GLY A 229 -11.81 -0.18 6.83
CA GLY A 229 -11.44 -0.38 5.43
C GLY A 229 -12.60 -0.94 4.59
N ALA A 230 -13.33 -1.92 5.13
CA ALA A 230 -14.52 -2.47 4.48
C ALA A 230 -15.67 -1.46 4.34
N ALA A 231 -15.91 -0.62 5.35
CA ALA A 231 -16.95 0.40 5.32
C ALA A 231 -16.61 1.57 4.38
N ARG A 232 -15.34 1.98 4.33
CA ARG A 232 -14.88 3.12 3.53
C ARG A 232 -15.10 2.88 2.03
N ASP A 233 -14.76 1.68 1.56
CA ASP A 233 -14.69 1.36 0.13
C ASP A 233 -16.01 0.86 -0.48
N THR A 234 -17.09 0.80 0.31
CA THR A 234 -18.43 0.38 -0.16
C THR A 234 -19.42 1.55 -0.24
N ASN A 235 -20.27 1.52 -1.26
CA ASN A 235 -21.43 2.42 -1.37
C ASN A 235 -22.67 1.86 -0.67
N MET A 236 -22.57 0.67 -0.07
CA MET A 236 -23.71 -0.04 0.54
C MET A 236 -23.93 0.32 2.02
N THR A 237 -22.98 0.99 2.67
CA THR A 237 -23.09 1.44 4.07
C THR A 237 -23.44 2.92 4.15
N LYS A 238 -24.35 3.26 5.07
CA LYS A 238 -24.68 4.66 5.38
C LYS A 238 -23.43 5.41 5.88
N ASP A 239 -23.36 6.71 5.62
CA ASP A 239 -22.22 7.54 5.99
C ASP A 239 -22.00 7.56 7.52
N GLU A 240 -23.06 7.45 8.31
CA GLU A 240 -22.97 7.36 9.77
C GLU A 240 -22.24 6.07 10.21
N ALA A 241 -22.49 4.94 9.52
CA ALA A 241 -21.81 3.69 9.82
C ALA A 241 -20.31 3.74 9.46
N LYS A 242 -19.98 4.40 8.34
CA LYS A 242 -18.58 4.65 7.95
C LYS A 242 -17.87 5.51 8.99
N TRP A 243 -18.54 6.54 9.47
CA TRP A 243 -17.98 7.46 10.45
C TRP A 243 -17.80 6.82 11.84
N VAL A 244 -18.72 5.97 12.29
CA VAL A 244 -18.55 5.19 13.53
C VAL A 244 -17.37 4.22 13.41
N ALA A 245 -17.26 3.48 12.29
CA ALA A 245 -16.13 2.59 12.05
C ALA A 245 -14.79 3.34 12.02
N TYR A 246 -14.76 4.51 11.36
CA TYR A 246 -13.60 5.41 11.36
C TYR A 246 -13.23 5.85 12.77
N LYS A 247 -14.18 6.38 13.55
CA LYS A 247 -13.94 6.86 14.92
C LYS A 247 -13.40 5.75 15.83
N MET A 248 -13.95 4.55 15.71
CA MET A 248 -13.52 3.39 16.50
C MET A 248 -12.10 2.95 16.14
N TYR A 249 -11.77 2.89 14.85
CA TYR A 249 -10.40 2.62 14.38
C TYR A 249 -9.42 3.70 14.84
N ARG A 250 -9.79 4.98 14.70
CA ARG A 250 -8.98 6.13 15.15
C ARG A 250 -8.67 6.05 16.64
N ASN A 251 -9.68 5.85 17.47
CA ASN A 251 -9.50 5.72 18.92
C ASN A 251 -8.61 4.51 19.26
N ALA A 252 -8.83 3.36 18.61
CA ALA A 252 -8.02 2.16 18.84
C ALA A 252 -6.54 2.42 18.51
N ARG A 253 -6.28 3.05 17.37
CA ARG A 253 -4.93 3.45 16.94
C ARG A 253 -4.30 4.43 17.92
N ASP A 254 -5.01 5.50 18.27
CA ASP A 254 -4.47 6.54 19.15
C ASP A 254 -4.14 5.98 20.54
N TYR A 255 -4.97 5.07 21.09
CA TYR A 255 -4.67 4.39 22.35
C TYR A 255 -3.52 3.37 22.20
N PHE A 256 -3.48 2.62 21.11
CA PHE A 256 -2.40 1.68 20.84
C PHE A 256 -1.04 2.39 20.73
N ASP A 257 -1.01 3.53 20.04
CA ASP A 257 0.19 4.37 19.90
C ASP A 257 0.62 4.98 21.24
N ARG A 258 -0.34 5.37 22.10
CA ARG A 258 -0.05 5.87 23.45
C ARG A 258 0.48 4.79 24.40
N GLN A 259 0.09 3.53 24.19
CA GLN A 259 0.61 2.39 24.95
C GLN A 259 2.04 2.01 24.56
N GLN A 260 2.56 2.54 23.44
CA GLN A 260 3.93 2.25 23.06
C GLN A 260 4.92 2.81 24.08
N PRO A 261 6.05 2.12 24.29
CA PRO A 261 7.10 2.61 25.18
C PRO A 261 7.48 4.03 24.83
N VAL A 262 7.69 4.86 25.86
CA VAL A 262 8.01 6.29 25.74
C VAL A 262 9.22 6.50 24.80
N GLU A 263 10.17 5.57 24.85
CA GLU A 263 11.35 5.54 23.99
C GLU A 263 10.98 5.49 22.50
N LYS A 264 10.04 4.62 22.11
CA LYS A 264 9.62 4.47 20.72
C LYS A 264 8.96 5.74 20.21
N ARG A 265 8.12 6.37 21.03
CA ARG A 265 7.45 7.64 20.71
C ARG A 265 8.45 8.78 20.54
N ILE A 266 9.46 8.88 21.42
CA ILE A 266 10.57 9.83 21.29
C ILE A 266 11.32 9.62 19.97
N ILE A 267 11.70 8.37 19.67
CA ILE A 267 12.45 8.05 18.44
C ILE A 267 11.64 8.41 17.20
N GLU A 268 10.35 8.04 17.14
CA GLU A 268 9.49 8.38 16.00
C GLU A 268 9.35 9.89 15.78
N TYR A 269 9.31 10.68 16.85
CA TYR A 269 9.30 12.13 16.77
C TYR A 269 10.63 12.67 16.22
N LEU A 270 11.77 12.21 16.76
CA LEU A 270 13.10 12.63 16.30
C LEU A 270 13.35 12.28 14.82
N LEU A 271 12.76 11.18 14.33
CA LEU A 271 12.85 10.78 12.92
C LEU A 271 12.04 11.67 11.96
N LYS A 272 11.09 12.46 12.46
CA LYS A 272 10.33 13.44 11.66
C LYS A 272 11.09 14.76 11.50
N VAL A 273 12.05 15.03 12.38
CA VAL A 273 12.84 16.27 12.38
C VAL A 273 13.87 16.21 11.25
N ALA A 274 13.73 17.11 10.28
CA ALA A 274 14.59 17.16 9.10
C ALA A 274 15.97 17.76 9.40
N ASP A 275 16.04 18.81 10.22
CA ASP A 275 17.31 19.45 10.57
C ASP A 275 18.10 18.61 11.58
N PRO A 276 19.34 18.18 11.26
CA PRO A 276 20.18 17.44 12.20
C PRO A 276 20.44 18.21 13.49
N THR A 277 20.58 19.54 13.44
CA THR A 277 20.92 20.34 14.63
C THR A 277 19.73 20.41 15.59
N GLU A 278 18.53 20.70 15.07
CA GLU A 278 17.29 20.66 15.83
C GLU A 278 17.03 19.26 16.42
N ARG A 279 17.24 18.20 15.64
CA ARG A 279 17.10 16.81 16.12
C ARG A 279 18.03 16.51 17.29
N ARG A 280 19.26 17.03 17.26
CA ARG A 280 20.21 16.91 18.38
C ARG A 280 19.71 17.62 19.63
N ASN A 281 19.25 18.86 19.50
CA ASN A 281 18.73 19.61 20.63
C ASN A 281 17.50 18.92 21.25
N LEU A 282 16.63 18.34 20.42
CA LEU A 282 15.48 17.57 20.87
C LEU A 282 15.87 16.22 21.51
N LEU A 283 16.93 15.57 21.02
CA LEU A 283 17.50 14.40 21.69
C LEU A 283 18.02 14.76 23.08
N ASP A 284 18.75 15.87 23.19
CA ASP A 284 19.28 16.38 24.46
C ASP A 284 18.14 16.68 25.45
N GLN A 285 17.02 17.24 24.97
CA GLN A 285 15.80 17.42 25.78
C GLN A 285 15.16 16.09 26.18
N ALA A 286 15.12 15.10 25.29
CA ALA A 286 14.50 13.81 25.55
C ALA A 286 15.29 12.96 26.56
N VAL A 287 16.60 13.18 26.73
CA VAL A 287 17.42 12.50 27.76
C VAL A 287 17.51 13.28 29.07
N THR A 288 17.07 14.54 29.08
CA THR A 288 17.10 15.40 30.27
C THR A 288 15.73 15.38 30.95
N PRO A 289 15.62 14.93 32.21
CA PRO A 289 14.34 14.92 32.92
C PRO A 289 13.76 16.34 33.05
N GLY A 290 12.66 16.61 32.34
CA GLY A 290 11.88 17.85 32.47
C GLY A 290 10.83 17.80 33.58
N PRO A 291 10.17 18.93 33.93
CA PRO A 291 9.04 18.91 34.86
C PRO A 291 7.91 18.03 34.30
N VAL A 292 7.53 17.01 35.07
CA VAL A 292 6.71 15.84 34.70
C VAL A 292 5.22 16.18 34.46
N ARG A 293 4.88 17.15 33.63
CA ARG A 293 3.48 17.45 33.32
C ARG A 293 3.19 17.32 31.83
N ALA A 294 2.58 16.19 31.46
CA ALA A 294 1.76 16.13 30.26
C ALA A 294 0.66 17.20 30.40
N THR A 295 0.65 18.20 29.53
CA THR A 295 -0.51 19.08 29.37
C THR A 295 -1.50 18.40 28.43
N GLU A 296 -2.75 18.86 28.37
CA GLU A 296 -3.76 18.35 27.42
C GLU A 296 -3.29 18.44 25.96
N THR A 297 -2.28 19.28 25.67
CA THR A 297 -1.79 19.55 24.32
C THR A 297 -0.37 19.05 24.04
N HIS A 298 0.47 18.81 25.06
CA HIS A 298 1.87 18.43 24.89
C HIS A 298 2.29 17.35 25.90
N ASP A 299 2.74 16.22 25.38
CA ASP A 299 3.26 15.10 26.16
C ASP A 299 4.78 15.27 26.31
N TYR A 300 5.23 15.82 27.44
CA TYR A 300 6.65 15.99 27.74
C TYR A 300 7.27 14.63 28.09
N MET A 301 7.76 13.94 27.05
CA MET A 301 8.37 12.62 27.17
C MET A 301 9.88 12.72 27.34
N TYR A 302 10.41 12.04 28.36
CA TYR A 302 11.84 11.84 28.53
C TYR A 302 12.14 10.35 28.79
N SER A 303 13.35 9.91 28.49
CA SER A 303 13.85 8.57 28.78
C SER A 303 15.36 8.61 29.07
N THR A 304 15.96 7.47 29.38
CA THR A 304 17.40 7.34 29.60
C THR A 304 18.11 6.96 28.29
N PRO A 305 19.34 7.44 28.06
CA PRO A 305 20.14 7.08 26.87
C PRO A 305 20.22 5.58 26.58
N GLU A 306 20.37 4.74 27.61
CA GLU A 306 20.48 3.28 27.49
C GLU A 306 19.21 2.66 26.91
N ARG A 307 18.04 3.13 27.37
CA ARG A 307 16.73 2.64 26.93
C ARG A 307 16.44 3.08 25.50
N LEU A 308 16.76 4.33 25.15
CA LEU A 308 16.66 4.83 23.76
C LEU A 308 17.56 4.04 22.83
N PHE A 309 18.83 3.82 23.22
CA PHE A 309 19.77 3.00 22.45
C PHE A 309 19.23 1.59 22.21
N LEU A 310 18.75 0.91 23.27
CA LEU A 310 18.23 -0.45 23.18
C LEU A 310 17.05 -0.55 22.20
N VAL A 311 16.12 0.42 22.23
CA VAL A 311 14.97 0.44 21.32
C VAL A 311 15.41 0.69 19.88
N ILE A 312 16.32 1.63 19.63
CA ILE A 312 16.84 1.87 18.27
C ILE A 312 17.59 0.65 17.73
N ASP A 313 18.48 0.06 18.54
CA ASP A 313 19.29 -1.09 18.11
C ASP A 313 18.41 -2.31 17.81
N ASN A 314 17.44 -2.61 18.68
CA ASN A 314 16.48 -3.69 18.42
C ASN A 314 15.63 -3.43 17.18
N THR A 315 15.21 -2.18 16.94
CA THR A 315 14.43 -1.81 15.75
C THR A 315 15.25 -1.96 14.47
N LEU A 316 16.52 -1.54 14.49
CA LEU A 316 17.45 -1.74 13.37
C LEU A 316 17.71 -3.22 13.10
N ARG A 317 17.94 -4.03 14.15
CA ARG A 317 18.08 -5.48 14.02
C ARG A 317 16.84 -6.14 13.41
N ALA A 318 15.66 -5.78 13.89
CA ALA A 318 14.40 -6.27 13.35
C ALA A 318 14.23 -5.88 11.87
N TYR A 319 14.59 -4.65 11.50
CA TYR A 319 14.59 -4.21 10.10
C TYR A 319 15.54 -5.04 9.22
N HIS A 320 16.76 -5.31 9.68
CA HIS A 320 17.72 -6.13 8.94
C HIS A 320 17.23 -7.58 8.78
N LEU A 321 16.71 -8.19 9.86
CA LEU A 321 16.13 -9.53 9.81
C LEU A 321 14.92 -9.61 8.86
N MET A 322 14.04 -8.60 8.89
CA MET A 322 12.93 -8.47 7.95
C MET A 322 13.42 -8.36 6.51
N ARG A 323 14.43 -7.54 6.26
CA ARG A 323 15.01 -7.35 4.93
C ARG A 323 15.62 -8.65 4.41
N GLU A 324 16.34 -9.39 5.25
CA GLU A 324 16.91 -10.69 4.91
C GLU A 324 15.83 -11.76 4.65
N GLY A 325 14.78 -11.78 5.47
CA GLY A 325 13.63 -12.67 5.27
C GLY A 325 12.84 -12.34 4.00
N ALA A 326 12.61 -11.06 3.74
CA ALA A 326 11.98 -10.58 2.51
C ALA A 326 12.83 -10.90 1.27
N ALA A 327 14.15 -10.76 1.34
CA ALA A 327 15.06 -11.15 0.26
C ALA A 327 14.95 -12.65 -0.07
N LYS A 328 14.90 -13.51 0.95
CA LYS A 328 14.74 -14.96 0.80
C LYS A 328 13.37 -15.38 0.26
N ASN A 329 12.30 -14.70 0.67
CA ASN A 329 10.92 -15.08 0.33
C ASN A 329 10.38 -14.42 -0.95
N LEU A 330 10.90 -13.27 -1.36
CA LEU A 330 10.36 -12.44 -2.45
C LEU A 330 11.33 -12.22 -3.62
N ASN A 331 12.51 -12.86 -3.62
CA ASN A 331 13.53 -12.71 -4.67
C ASN A 331 13.83 -11.23 -5.00
N THR A 332 13.71 -10.35 -4.01
CA THR A 332 14.05 -8.93 -4.14
C THR A 332 15.57 -8.80 -4.24
N PRO A 333 16.13 -8.14 -5.26
CA PRO A 333 17.57 -7.90 -5.33
C PRO A 333 18.06 -7.16 -4.08
N GLU A 334 19.20 -7.58 -3.54
CA GLU A 334 19.86 -7.00 -2.35
C GLU A 334 20.14 -5.48 -2.47
N ALA A 335 20.06 -4.93 -3.69
CA ALA A 335 20.40 -3.56 -4.04
C ALA A 335 19.30 -2.50 -3.79
N ALA A 336 18.45 -2.67 -2.78
CA ALA A 336 17.58 -1.59 -2.32
C ALA A 336 18.40 -0.58 -1.51
N VAL A 337 18.43 0.68 -1.99
CA VAL A 337 18.98 1.84 -1.29
C VAL A 337 18.43 1.86 0.14
N LEU A 338 19.31 2.01 1.14
CA LEU A 338 18.91 2.12 2.55
C LEU A 338 17.95 3.31 2.70
N PRO A 339 16.70 3.09 3.17
CA PRO A 339 15.73 4.16 3.35
C PRO A 339 16.31 5.26 4.24
N SER A 340 16.01 6.52 3.91
CA SER A 340 16.49 7.68 4.68
C SER A 340 16.21 7.55 6.19
N LYS A 341 15.01 7.10 6.58
CA LYS A 341 14.66 6.85 7.99
C LYS A 341 15.58 5.84 8.69
N VAL A 342 16.03 4.79 7.99
CA VAL A 342 16.94 3.77 8.56
C VAL A 342 18.33 4.38 8.74
N ARG A 343 18.80 5.15 7.77
CA ARG A 343 20.06 5.91 7.89
C ARG A 343 20.00 6.88 9.07
N THR A 344 18.92 7.63 9.20
CA THR A 344 18.70 8.54 10.33
C THR A 344 18.66 7.80 11.67
N MET A 345 18.04 6.62 11.74
CA MET A 345 18.08 5.78 12.94
C MET A 345 19.50 5.33 13.29
N MET A 346 20.31 4.95 12.29
CA MET A 346 21.71 4.59 12.50
C MET A 346 22.53 5.79 13.02
N GLU A 347 22.34 6.97 12.42
CA GLU A 347 22.97 8.22 12.89
C GLU A 347 22.57 8.53 14.33
N LEU A 348 21.28 8.41 14.66
CA LEU A 348 20.76 8.68 16.00
C LEU A 348 21.31 7.70 17.03
N ARG A 349 21.40 6.40 16.69
CA ARG A 349 22.03 5.37 17.52
C ARG A 349 23.49 5.73 17.80
N ASP A 350 24.26 6.04 16.76
CA ASP A 350 25.68 6.34 16.87
C ASP A 350 25.92 7.64 17.64
N GLU A 351 25.00 8.61 17.53
CA GLU A 351 25.02 9.84 18.31
C GLU A 351 24.73 9.61 19.80
N ILE A 352 23.77 8.75 20.14
CA ILE A 352 23.50 8.36 21.53
C ILE A 352 24.74 7.71 22.14
N VAL A 353 25.37 6.78 21.41
CA VAL A 353 26.61 6.14 21.86
C VAL A 353 27.72 7.17 22.02
N ARG A 354 27.91 8.09 21.07
CA ARG A 354 29.03 9.05 21.16
C ARG A 354 28.91 10.03 22.32
N ARG A 355 27.68 10.44 22.68
CA ARG A 355 27.45 11.56 23.61
C ARG A 355 27.04 11.12 25.01
N TYR A 356 26.47 9.93 25.16
CA TYR A 356 25.79 9.55 26.39
C TYR A 356 26.15 8.15 26.94
N LEU A 357 26.80 7.29 26.16
CA LEU A 357 27.23 5.94 26.56
C LEU A 357 28.74 5.78 26.38
#